data_AF-A0A2G6BMZ8-F1
#
_entry.id   AF-A0A2G6BMZ8-F1
#
_cell.length_a   1.000
_cell.length_b   1.000
_cell.length_c   1.000
_cell.angle_alpha   90.00
_cell.angle_beta   90.00
_cell.angle_gamma   90.00
#
_symmetry.space_group_name_H-M   'P 1'
#
loop_
_entity.id
_entity.type
_entity.pdbx_description
1 polymer ?
#
loop_
_entity_poly.entity_id
_entity_poly.type
_entity_poly.pdbx_seq_one_letter_code
_entity_poly.pdbx_strand_id
1 'polypeptide(L)'
;MYCTNGKGEKIIVEMQKAEQKFFKDRTVFYSTFPIQEQGRNKGSKWNFKLKSVYTIGILDFVFQESDKDKYFHEVKLTEQETKEVFYEKLTFLYLEMPKFM
;
A
#
# COMPACT_ATOMS: atom_id res chain seq x y z
N MET A 1 3.99 -0.86 -11.83
CA MET A 1 3.80 0.56 -12.23
C MET A 1 4.20 1.42 -11.05
N TYR A 2 5.37 2.05 -11.09
CA TYR A 2 5.91 2.85 -9.97
C TYR A 2 5.88 4.33 -10.35
N CYS A 3 5.33 5.16 -9.48
CA CYS A 3 5.37 6.61 -9.58
C CYS A 3 6.13 7.19 -8.39
N THR A 4 6.77 8.34 -8.59
CA THR A 4 7.35 9.15 -7.51
C THR A 4 6.70 10.52 -7.58
N ASN A 5 6.12 11.01 -6.49
CA ASN A 5 5.50 12.34 -6.49
C ASN A 5 6.55 13.45 -6.27
N GLY A 6 6.11 14.71 -6.34
CA GLY A 6 6.99 15.89 -6.16
C GLY A 6 7.67 15.99 -4.78
N LYS A 7 7.24 15.21 -3.78
CA LYS A 7 7.86 15.12 -2.45
C LYS A 7 8.88 13.98 -2.32
N GLY A 8 9.04 13.18 -3.37
CA GLY A 8 9.90 12.00 -3.40
C GLY A 8 9.27 10.75 -2.77
N GLU A 9 7.95 10.74 -2.55
CA GLU A 9 7.22 9.59 -2.03
C GLU A 9 6.99 8.57 -3.16
N LYS A 10 7.04 7.28 -2.83
CA LYS A 10 6.90 6.19 -3.79
C LYS A 10 5.47 5.69 -3.80
N ILE A 11 4.90 5.56 -4.98
CA ILE A 11 3.51 5.14 -5.17
C ILE A 11 3.52 3.93 -6.10
N ILE A 12 2.94 2.83 -5.65
CA ILE A 12 2.60 1.67 -6.45
C ILE A 12 1.12 1.80 -6.79
N VAL A 13 0.77 1.80 -8.06
CA VAL A 13 -0.63 1.78 -8.51
C VAL A 13 -0.85 0.54 -9.33
N GLU A 14 -1.84 -0.27 -8.96
CA GLU A 14 -2.22 -1.48 -9.69
C GLU A 14 -3.73 -1.59 -9.86
N MET A 15 -4.17 -1.94 -11.08
CA MET A 15 -5.55 -2.29 -11.38
C MET A 15 -5.66 -3.80 -11.49
N GLN A 16 -6.57 -4.41 -10.73
CA GLN A 16 -6.75 -5.85 -10.66
C GLN A 16 -8.18 -6.22 -11.08
N LYS A 17 -8.29 -6.88 -12.23
CA LYS A 17 -9.59 -7.27 -12.84
C LYS A 17 -10.24 -8.49 -12.20
N ALA A 18 -9.48 -9.29 -11.47
CA ALA A 18 -9.98 -10.49 -10.82
C ALA A 18 -9.27 -10.68 -9.49
N GLU A 19 -9.96 -11.27 -8.53
CA GLU A 19 -9.35 -11.64 -7.26
C GLU A 19 -8.23 -12.66 -7.53
N GLN A 20 -6.99 -12.24 -7.25
CA GLN A 20 -5.84 -13.12 -7.37
C GLN A 20 -5.60 -13.81 -6.03
N LYS A 21 -5.23 -15.10 -6.07
CA LYS A 21 -4.75 -15.81 -4.88
C LYS A 21 -3.60 -15.01 -4.23
N PHE A 22 -3.67 -14.88 -2.92
CA PHE A 22 -2.65 -14.19 -2.12
C PHE A 22 -2.51 -12.70 -2.45
N PHE A 23 -3.61 -12.02 -2.81
CA PHE A 23 -3.60 -10.58 -3.11
C PHE A 23 -2.95 -9.76 -1.99
N LYS A 24 -3.38 -9.97 -0.73
CA LYS A 24 -2.80 -9.29 0.44
C LYS A 24 -1.28 -9.52 0.52
N ASP A 25 -0.81 -10.77 0.38
CA ASP A 25 0.62 -11.09 0.39
C ASP A 25 1.40 -10.41 -0.74
N ARG A 26 0.84 -10.38 -1.96
CA ARG A 26 1.45 -9.71 -3.12
C ARG A 26 1.60 -8.21 -2.88
N THR A 27 0.56 -7.55 -2.37
CA THR A 27 0.62 -6.10 -2.09
C THR A 27 1.66 -5.76 -1.03
N VAL A 28 1.76 -6.57 0.03
CA VAL A 28 2.82 -6.44 1.05
C VAL A 28 4.18 -6.65 0.42
N PHE A 29 4.37 -7.73 -0.34
CA PHE A 29 5.63 -8.04 -1.02
C PHE A 29 6.06 -6.92 -1.97
N TYR A 30 5.18 -6.43 -2.84
CA TYR A 30 5.50 -5.35 -3.79
C TYR A 30 5.81 -4.04 -3.07
N SER A 31 5.20 -3.76 -1.92
CA SER A 31 5.53 -2.58 -1.11
C SER A 31 6.99 -2.58 -0.61
N THR A 32 7.61 -3.76 -0.50
CA THR A 32 9.02 -3.87 -0.04
C THR A 32 10.01 -3.33 -1.07
N PHE A 33 9.69 -3.40 -2.37
CA PHE A 33 10.60 -2.98 -3.43
C PHE A 33 10.96 -1.49 -3.36
N PRO A 34 10.00 -0.53 -3.36
CA PRO A 34 10.32 0.87 -3.18
C PRO A 34 10.88 1.21 -1.79
N ILE A 35 10.68 0.36 -0.77
CA ILE A 35 11.34 0.53 0.53
C ILE A 35 12.84 0.22 0.39
N GLN A 36 13.17 -0.95 -0.16
CA GLN A 36 14.55 -1.40 -0.35
C GLN A 36 15.33 -0.49 -1.31
N GLU A 37 14.70 -0.04 -2.39
CA GLU A 37 15.32 0.87 -3.37
C GLU A 37 15.80 2.19 -2.75
N GLN A 38 15.17 2.67 -1.68
CA GLN A 38 15.56 3.93 -1.03
C GLN A 38 16.93 3.87 -0.35
N GLY A 39 17.34 2.69 0.11
CA GLY A 39 18.68 2.44 0.66
C GLY A 39 19.68 1.92 -0.38
N ARG A 40 19.18 1.45 -1.53
CA ARG A 40 20.02 0.88 -2.59
C ARG A 40 21.04 1.90 -3.07
N ASN A 41 22.29 1.47 -3.22
CA ASN A 41 23.43 2.27 -3.70
C ASN A 41 23.82 3.48 -2.83
N LYS A 42 23.30 3.61 -1.60
CA LYS A 42 23.71 4.68 -0.67
C LYS A 42 24.88 4.29 0.26
N GLY A 43 25.22 3.00 0.31
CA GLY A 43 26.37 2.49 1.05
C GLY A 43 26.35 2.91 2.53
N SER A 44 27.53 3.19 3.08
CA SER A 44 27.71 3.60 4.49
C SER A 44 27.10 4.96 4.84
N LYS A 45 26.67 5.77 3.86
CA LYS A 45 26.05 7.09 4.09
C LYS A 45 24.53 7.01 4.27
N TRP A 46 23.93 5.83 4.22
CA TRP A 46 22.49 5.68 4.38
C TRP A 46 22.05 5.89 5.82
N ASN A 47 21.12 6.83 6.05
CA ASN A 47 20.63 7.20 7.37
C ASN A 47 19.35 6.46 7.80
N PHE A 48 18.91 5.46 7.02
CA PHE A 48 17.70 4.66 7.27
C PHE A 48 16.39 5.46 7.36
N LYS A 49 16.40 6.77 7.06
CA LYS A 49 15.20 7.62 7.08
C LYS A 49 14.40 7.42 5.79
N LEU A 50 13.49 6.47 5.82
CA LEU A 50 12.58 6.17 4.71
C LEU A 50 11.65 7.36 4.39
N LYS A 51 11.37 7.53 3.11
CA LYS A 51 10.26 8.27 2.50
C LYS A 51 9.01 7.40 2.47
N SER A 52 7.84 8.04 2.42
CA SER A 52 6.56 7.35 2.39
C SER A 52 6.41 6.48 1.14
N VAL A 53 5.76 5.33 1.34
CA VAL A 53 5.40 4.34 0.33
C VAL A 53 3.89 4.11 0.41
N TYR A 54 3.22 4.29 -0.72
CA TYR A 54 1.80 4.08 -0.88
C TYR A 54 1.55 2.96 -1.88
N THR A 55 0.72 2.00 -1.53
CA THR A 55 0.22 0.98 -2.45
C THR A 55 -1.25 1.25 -2.71
N ILE A 56 -1.62 1.49 -3.96
CA ILE A 56 -2.98 1.80 -4.38
C ILE A 56 -3.47 0.65 -5.28
N GLY A 57 -4.45 -0.11 -4.78
CA GLY A 57 -5.12 -1.17 -5.53
C GLY A 57 -6.51 -0.74 -5.97
N ILE A 58 -6.73 -0.70 -7.29
CA ILE A 58 -8.06 -0.52 -7.90
C ILE A 58 -8.59 -1.90 -8.25
N LEU A 59 -9.65 -2.33 -7.59
CA LEU A 59 -10.11 -3.72 -7.58
C LEU A 59 -11.45 -3.83 -8.31
N ASP A 60 -11.54 -4.71 -9.30
CA ASP A 60 -12.79 -5.11 -9.96
C ASP A 60 -13.46 -6.29 -9.24
N PHE A 61 -13.26 -6.37 -7.93
CA PHE A 61 -13.83 -7.36 -7.03
C PHE A 61 -13.96 -6.75 -5.63
N VAL A 62 -14.73 -7.41 -4.77
CA VAL A 62 -14.96 -7.00 -3.38
C VAL A 62 -14.23 -7.95 -2.44
N PHE A 63 -13.68 -7.44 -1.33
CA PHE A 63 -13.16 -8.31 -0.28
C PHE A 63 -14.32 -9.04 0.39
N GLN A 64 -14.18 -10.36 0.58
CA GLN A 64 -15.20 -11.18 1.24
C GLN A 64 -15.56 -10.69 2.64
N GLU A 65 -14.60 -10.10 3.35
CA GLU A 65 -14.75 -9.57 4.72
C GLU A 65 -15.19 -8.09 4.76
N SER A 66 -15.44 -7.45 3.61
CA SER A 66 -15.81 -6.02 3.58
C SER A 66 -17.29 -5.80 3.88
N ASP A 67 -17.57 -4.70 4.60
CA ASP A 67 -18.93 -4.19 4.74
C ASP A 67 -19.50 -3.80 3.37
N LYS A 68 -20.80 -4.02 3.17
CA LYS A 68 -21.49 -3.78 1.89
C LYS A 68 -21.31 -2.35 1.38
N ASP A 69 -21.33 -1.36 2.28
CA ASP A 69 -21.25 0.06 1.93
C ASP A 69 -19.81 0.61 1.92
N LYS A 70 -18.83 -0.20 2.33
CA LYS A 70 -17.42 0.20 2.39
C LYS A 70 -16.73 -0.15 1.08
N TYR A 71 -16.48 0.86 0.25
CA TYR A 71 -15.78 0.72 -1.04
C TYR A 71 -14.31 1.16 -0.98
N PHE A 72 -13.94 1.93 0.04
CA PHE A 72 -12.58 2.45 0.24
C PHE A 72 -11.97 1.88 1.52
N HIS A 73 -10.76 1.37 1.40
CA HIS A 73 -10.00 0.78 2.50
C HIS A 73 -8.66 1.48 2.61
N GLU A 74 -8.47 2.23 3.69
CA GLU A 74 -7.16 2.70 4.13
C GLU A 74 -6.64 1.74 5.20
N VAL A 75 -5.49 1.11 4.93
CA VAL A 75 -4.86 0.14 5.81
C VAL A 75 -3.46 0.62 6.18
N LYS A 76 -3.19 0.67 7.49
CA LYS A 76 -1.94 1.13 8.09
C LYS A 76 -1.41 0.14 9.13
N LEU A 77 -0.12 0.28 9.46
CA LEU A 77 0.48 -0.40 10.60
C LEU A 77 0.10 0.34 11.89
N THR A 78 -0.60 -0.34 12.80
CA THR A 78 -1.12 0.23 14.05
C THR A 78 -0.67 -0.57 15.26
N GLU A 79 -0.57 0.09 16.40
CA GLU A 79 -0.54 -0.57 17.71
C GLU A 79 -1.92 -1.21 17.97
N GLN A 80 -1.97 -2.43 18.51
CA GLN A 80 -3.19 -3.22 18.55
C GLN A 80 -4.13 -2.83 19.68
N GLU A 81 -3.62 -2.39 20.83
CA GLU A 81 -4.41 -1.98 21.99
C GLU A 81 -4.96 -0.57 21.83
N THR A 82 -4.09 0.40 21.49
CA THR A 82 -4.46 1.82 21.37
C THR A 82 -5.10 2.16 20.03
N LYS A 83 -4.90 1.31 19.01
CA LYS A 83 -5.25 1.58 17.60
C LYS A 83 -4.56 2.79 16.99
N GLU A 84 -3.54 3.33 17.66
CA GLU A 84 -2.74 4.43 17.12
C GLU A 84 -1.89 3.96 15.95
N VAL A 85 -1.71 4.83 14.96
CA VAL A 85 -0.84 4.53 13.82
C VAL A 85 0.60 4.49 14.30
N PHE A 86 1.21 3.31 14.20
CA PHE A 86 2.59 3.09 14.59
C PHE A 86 3.57 3.65 13.54
N TYR A 87 3.19 3.61 12.26
CA TYR A 87 4.07 4.04 11.16
C TYR A 87 3.31 4.71 10.01
N GLU A 88 3.40 6.03 9.90
CA GLU A 88 2.67 6.85 8.92
C GLU A 88 3.18 6.77 7.47
N LYS A 89 4.35 6.15 7.25
CA LYS A 89 5.02 6.16 5.93
C LYS A 89 4.74 4.90 5.10
N LEU A 90 3.92 3.98 5.58
CA LEU A 90 3.47 2.81 4.82
C LEU A 90 1.95 2.77 4.86
N THR A 91 1.33 2.93 3.70
CA THR A 91 -0.14 2.97 3.60
C THR A 91 -0.59 2.18 2.39
N PHE A 92 -1.62 1.35 2.59
CA PHE A 92 -2.28 0.62 1.52
C PHE A 92 -3.68 1.18 1.35
N LEU A 93 -4.01 1.57 0.13
CA LEU A 93 -5.28 2.13 -0.27
C LEU A 93 -5.92 1.16 -1.26
N TYR A 94 -7.11 0.65 -0.95
CA TYR A 94 -7.86 -0.22 -1.84
C TYR A 94 -9.21 0.42 -2.19
N LEU A 95 -9.55 0.36 -3.47
CA LEU A 95 -10.80 0.87 -4.02
C LEU A 95 -11.54 -0.27 -4.72
N GLU A 96 -12.71 -0.64 -4.19
CA GLU A 96 -13.56 -1.69 -4.76
C GLU A 96 -14.53 -1.09 -5.77
N MET A 97 -14.18 -1.17 -7.05
CA MET A 97 -14.95 -0.60 -8.15
C MET A 97 -16.39 -1.14 -8.30
N PRO A 98 -16.68 -2.43 -8.06
CA PRO A 98 -18.05 -2.96 -8.15
C PRO A 98 -19.08 -2.27 -7.24
N LYS A 99 -18.64 -1.59 -6.18
CA LYS A 99 -19.52 -0.87 -5.22
C LYS A 99 -19.89 0.55 -5.65
N PHE A 100 -19.37 1.03 -6.77
CA PHE A 100 -19.73 2.33 -7.36
C PHE A 100 -20.85 2.25 -8.41
N MET A 101 -21.27 1.03 -8.75
CA MET A 101 -22.29 0.75 -9.78
C MET A 101 -23.67 0.57 -9.17
#